data_AF-A0A2M8DX06-F1
#
_entry.id   AF-A0A2M8DX06-F1
#
_cell.length_a   1.000
_cell.length_b   1.000
_cell.length_c   1.000
_cell.angle_alpha   90.00
_cell.angle_beta   90.00
_cell.angle_gamma   90.00
#
_symmetry.space_group_name_H-M   'P 1'
#
loop_
_entity.id
_entity.type
_entity.pdbx_description
1 polymer ?
#
loop_
_entity_poly.entity_id
_entity_poly.type
_entity_poly.pdbx_seq_one_letter_code
_entity_poly.pdbx_strand_id
1 'polypeptide(L)' 'LYKGNVIVVGRDSKTDSLFDSSIATFEDDKGAYDQKDAAGFIKLNALRLRIAAKLQNRK' A
#
# COMPACT_ATOMS: atom_id res chain seq x y z
N LEU A 1 27.61 9.43 0.68
CA LEU A 1 28.36 9.36 -0.59
C LEU A 1 29.49 8.37 -0.41
N TYR A 2 29.56 7.33 -1.23
CA TYR A 2 30.60 6.31 -1.12
C TYR A 2 30.98 5.78 -2.51
N LYS A 3 32.27 5.85 -2.86
CA LYS A 3 32.82 5.35 -4.14
C LYS A 3 32.00 5.74 -5.37
N GLY A 4 31.66 7.02 -5.49
CA GLY A 4 30.86 7.53 -6.63
C GLY A 4 29.35 7.31 -6.51
N ASN A 5 28.86 6.62 -5.48
CA ASN A 5 27.45 6.35 -5.28
C ASN A 5 26.80 7.27 -4.24
N VAL A 6 25.52 7.59 -4.47
CA VAL A 6 24.63 8.25 -3.52
C VAL A 6 23.62 7.22 -3.03
N ILE A 7 23.47 7.08 -1.72
CA ILE A 7 22.46 6.23 -1.09
C ILE A 7 21.65 7.12 -0.15
N VAL A 8 20.33 7.11 -0.32
CA VAL A 8 19.43 7.84 0.57
C VAL A 8 19.31 7.04 1.87
N VAL A 9 19.67 7.66 2.99
CA VAL A 9 19.65 7.02 4.33
C VAL A 9 18.44 7.42 5.17
N GLY A 10 17.67 8.41 4.73
CA GLY A 10 16.48 8.88 5.42
C GLY A 10 15.80 10.02 4.66
N ARG A 11 14.53 10.27 4.99
CA ARG A 11 13.74 11.40 4.50
C ARG A 11 12.99 12.01 5.67
N ASP A 12 12.87 13.34 5.68
CA ASP A 12 12.04 14.10 6.60
C ASP A 12 11.39 15.26 5.85
N SER A 13 10.18 15.64 6.27
CA SER A 13 9.47 16.83 5.77
C SER A 13 8.63 17.39 6.90
N LYS A 14 8.99 18.59 7.38
CA LYS A 14 8.30 19.25 8.49
C LYS A 14 6.92 19.80 8.12
N THR A 15 6.71 20.11 6.84
CA THR A 15 5.55 20.85 6.37
C THR A 15 4.62 20.02 5.51
N ASP A 16 5.13 18.95 4.89
CA ASP A 16 4.41 18.23 3.82
C ASP A 16 4.78 16.74 3.80
N SER A 17 4.83 16.10 4.97
CA SER A 17 4.93 14.64 5.04
C SER A 17 3.55 14.02 4.91
N LEU A 18 3.37 13.15 3.92
CA LEU A 18 2.21 12.27 3.82
C LEU A 18 2.44 10.91 4.49
N PHE A 19 3.63 10.70 5.08
CA PHE A 19 3.92 9.51 5.87
C PHE A 19 3.36 9.68 7.27
N ASP A 20 2.59 8.69 7.73
CA ASP A 20 2.05 8.58 9.08
C ASP A 20 2.47 7.24 9.70
N SER A 21 3.29 7.31 10.75
CA SER A 21 3.79 6.12 11.44
C SER A 21 2.70 5.36 12.20
N SER A 22 1.59 6.00 12.58
CA SER A 22 0.49 5.34 13.26
C SER A 22 -0.33 4.44 12.33
N ILE A 23 -0.37 4.78 11.04
CA ILE A 23 -1.05 3.97 10.00
C ILE A 23 -0.12 2.87 9.47
N ALA A 24 1.18 3.17 9.34
CA ALA A 24 2.15 2.26 8.73
C ALA A 24 2.76 1.23 9.70
N THR A 25 2.45 1.30 10.99
CA THR A 25 3.01 0.41 12.01
C THR A 25 2.33 -0.97 12.03
N PHE A 26 3.06 -1.97 12.52
CA PHE A 26 2.54 -3.30 12.85
C PHE A 26 2.21 -3.46 14.34
N GLU A 27 2.52 -2.46 15.15
CA GLU A 27 2.20 -2.41 16.58
C GLU A 27 0.72 -2.07 16.80
N ASP A 28 0.28 -1.98 18.07
CA ASP A 28 -1.07 -1.55 18.44
C ASP A 28 -1.34 -0.12 17.94
N ASP A 29 -1.88 -0.04 16.73
CA ASP A 29 -2.23 1.16 15.97
C ASP A 29 -3.47 1.87 16.53
N LYS A 30 -4.02 1.35 17.65
CA LYS A 30 -5.25 1.82 18.30
C LYS A 30 -6.45 1.87 17.34
N GLY A 31 -6.46 1.03 16.30
CA GLY A 31 -7.50 1.01 15.29
C GLY A 31 -7.35 2.07 14.19
N ALA A 32 -6.17 2.63 13.98
CA ALA A 32 -5.89 3.50 12.84
C ALA A 32 -6.06 2.79 11.48
N TYR A 33 -5.94 1.45 11.45
CA TYR A 33 -6.14 0.63 10.26
C TYR A 33 -6.95 -0.65 10.55
N ASP A 34 -8.18 -0.77 10.05
CA ASP A 34 -8.93 -2.03 10.09
C ASP A 34 -8.53 -2.95 8.91
N GLN A 35 -7.76 -3.99 9.22
CA GLN A 35 -7.33 -5.01 8.26
C GLN A 35 -8.50 -5.72 7.54
N LYS A 36 -9.72 -5.74 8.12
CA LYS A 36 -10.88 -6.37 7.50
C LYS A 36 -11.35 -5.62 6.26
N ASP A 37 -11.16 -4.31 6.21
CA ASP A 37 -11.57 -3.48 5.07
C ASP A 37 -10.76 -3.79 3.81
N ALA A 38 -9.50 -4.22 3.98
CA ALA A 38 -8.63 -4.61 2.87
C ALA A 38 -9.24 -5.73 2.01
N ALA A 39 -9.94 -6.69 2.63
CA ALA A 39 -10.56 -7.80 1.93
C ALA A 39 -11.65 -7.33 0.95
N GLY A 40 -12.46 -6.34 1.35
CA GLY A 40 -13.47 -5.72 0.50
C GLY A 40 -12.83 -4.94 -0.64
N PHE A 41 -11.85 -4.11 -0.33
CA PHE A 41 -11.12 -3.29 -1.30
C PHE A 41 -10.45 -4.15 -2.39
N ILE A 42 -9.75 -5.23 -2.00
CA ILE A 42 -9.08 -6.13 -2.95
C ILE A 42 -10.09 -6.79 -3.88
N LYS A 43 -11.21 -7.30 -3.34
CA LYS A 43 -12.26 -7.96 -4.13
C LYS A 43 -12.89 -7.01 -5.13
N LEU A 44 -13.15 -5.77 -4.74
CA LEU A 44 -13.75 -4.75 -5.60
C LEU A 44 -12.79 -4.33 -6.72
N ASN A 45 -11.53 -4.03 -6.39
CA ASN A 45 -10.53 -3.67 -7.40
C ASN A 45 -10.26 -4.82 -8.39
N ALA A 46 -10.26 -6.07 -7.90
CA ALA A 46 -10.06 -7.24 -8.73
C ALA A 46 -11.29 -7.62 -9.58
N LEU A 47 -12.46 -7.00 -9.36
CA LEU A 47 -13.71 -7.41 -10.01
C LEU A 47 -13.60 -7.39 -11.54
N ARG A 48 -13.10 -6.29 -12.11
CA ARG A 48 -12.94 -6.14 -13.57
C ARG A 48 -12.00 -7.19 -14.16
N LEU A 49 -10.94 -7.54 -13.43
CA LEU A 49 -9.94 -8.54 -13.86
C LEU A 49 -10.56 -9.94 -13.86
N ARG A 50 -11.33 -10.28 -12.82
CA ARG A 50 -12.04 -11.55 -12.72
C ARG A 50 -13.08 -11.73 -13.82
N ILE A 51 -13.78 -10.66 -14.22
CA ILE A 51 -14.73 -10.69 -15.34
C ILE A 51 -13.99 -10.92 -16.66
N ALA A 52 -12.91 -10.17 -16.91
CA ALA A 52 -12.10 -10.34 -18.12
C ALA A 52 -11.55 -11.77 -18.27
N ALA A 53 -10.99 -12.33 -17.19
CA ALA A 53 -10.50 -13.71 -17.18
C ALA A 53 -11.63 -14.73 -17.47
N LYS A 54 -12.82 -14.54 -16.87
CA LYS A 54 -13.98 -15.38 -17.15
C LYS A 54 -14.41 -15.32 -18.62
N LEU A 55 -14.31 -14.17 -19.28
CA LEU A 55 -14.63 -14.03 -20.70
C LEU A 55 -13.59 -14.70 -21.59
N GLN A 56 -12.31 -14.60 -21.25
CA GLN A 56 -11.22 -15.29 -21.97
C GLN A 56 -11.37 -16.81 -21.90
N ASN A 57 -11.68 -17.36 -20.71
CA ASN A 57 -11.82 -18.80 -20.52
C ASN A 57 -13.08 -19.41 -21.17
N ARG A 58 -14.00 -18.57 -21.70
CA ARG A 58 -15.19 -19.01 -22.44
C ARG A 58 -14.95 -19.13 -23.95
N LYS A 59 -13.84 -18.60 -24.44
CA LYS A 59 -13.38 -18.78 -25.82
C LYS A 59 -12.53 -20.04 -25.89
#